data_AF-A0A0Q9EUW3-F1
#
_entry.id   AF-A0A0Q9EUW3-F1
#
_cell.length_a   1.000
_cell.length_b   1.000
_cell.length_c   1.000
_cell.angle_alpha   90.00
_cell.angle_beta   90.00
_cell.angle_gamma   90.00
#
_symmetry.space_group_name_H-M   'P 1'
#
loop_
_entity.id
_entity.type
_entity.pdbx_description
1 polymer ?
#
loop_
_entity_poly.entity_id
_entity_poly.type
_entity_poly.pdbx_seq_one_letter_code
_entity_poly.pdbx_strand_id
1 'polypeptide(L)'
;MPRCVVRYRAQLLHVPTGQVEAEAEILVEEGREPDEQGDPGRLVWRKVIEGGDLRTSAWIDKVRRGQAGWRFKLLSRIGPVTWAD
;
A
#
# COMPACT_ATOMS: atom_id res chain seq x y z
N MET A 1 13.85 -11.08 -7.16
CA MET A 1 13.31 -10.73 -5.83
C MET A 1 11.82 -11.03 -5.86
N PRO A 2 11.31 -11.95 -5.02
CA PRO A 2 9.89 -12.28 -4.97
C PRO A 2 9.01 -11.05 -4.80
N ARG A 3 7.87 -11.05 -5.50
CA ARG A 3 6.87 -9.98 -5.46
C ARG A 3 5.54 -10.56 -5.06
N CYS A 4 4.80 -9.83 -4.25
CA CYS A 4 3.44 -10.19 -3.91
C CYS A 4 2.54 -8.98 -3.88
N VAL A 5 1.25 -9.21 -4.12
CA VAL A 5 0.19 -8.24 -3.97
C VAL A 5 -0.54 -8.53 -2.66
N VAL A 6 -0.68 -7.48 -1.87
CA VAL A 6 -1.27 -7.53 -0.54
C VAL A 6 -2.30 -6.43 -0.43
N ARG A 7 -3.49 -6.77 0.08
CA ARG A 7 -4.51 -5.77 0.41
C ARG A 7 -4.28 -5.21 1.80
N TYR A 8 -4.37 -3.89 1.93
CA TYR A 8 -4.23 -3.19 3.20
C TYR A 8 -5.43 -2.30 3.45
N ARG A 9 -5.81 -2.18 4.73
CA ARG A 9 -6.54 -0.99 5.19
C ARG A 9 -5.54 0.16 5.25
N ALA A 10 -5.90 1.32 4.73
CA ALA A 10 -5.04 2.49 4.70
C ALA A 10 -5.82 3.77 4.98
N GLN A 11 -5.10 4.77 5.48
CA GLN A 11 -5.59 6.13 5.68
C GLN A 11 -4.89 7.08 4.71
N LEU A 12 -5.64 8.04 4.16
CA LEU A 12 -5.04 9.18 3.49
C LEU A 12 -4.70 10.25 4.55
N LEU A 13 -3.41 10.50 4.76
CA LEU A 13 -2.85 11.39 5.77
C LEU A 13 -2.21 12.61 5.13
N HIS A 14 -2.57 13.80 5.59
CA HIS A 14 -1.84 15.02 5.28
C HIS A 14 -0.74 15.25 6.33
N VAL A 15 0.48 14.83 6.00
CA VAL A 15 1.66 14.78 6.89
C VAL A 15 1.91 16.10 7.64
N PRO A 16 1.85 17.30 7.01
CA PRO A 16 2.12 18.55 7.71
C PRO A 16 1.14 18.84 8.85
N THR A 17 -0.12 18.43 8.70
CA THR A 17 -1.20 18.75 9.65
C THR A 17 -1.60 17.58 10.55
N GLY A 18 -1.17 16.36 10.22
CA GLY A 18 -1.66 15.15 10.85
C GLY A 18 -3.12 14.79 10.52
N GLN A 19 -3.80 15.56 9.67
CA GLN A 19 -5.19 15.33 9.30
C GLN A 19 -5.36 14.02 8.54
N VAL A 20 -6.29 13.19 9.00
CA VAL A 20 -6.77 12.00 8.31
C VAL A 20 -8.04 12.35 7.55
N GLU A 21 -8.05 12.14 6.24
CA GLU A 21 -9.21 12.45 5.40
C GLU A 21 -10.25 11.32 5.47
N ALA A 22 -9.80 10.07 5.29
CA ALA A 22 -10.64 8.88 5.42
C ALA A 22 -9.80 7.59 5.39
N GLU A 23 -10.47 6.46 5.63
CA GLU A 23 -9.92 5.11 5.50
C GLU A 23 -10.45 4.42 4.25
N ALA A 24 -9.62 3.57 3.64
CA ALA A 24 -10.03 2.73 2.54
C ALA A 24 -9.14 1.49 2.39
N GLU A 25 -9.55 0.59 1.49
CA GLU A 25 -8.75 -0.56 1.10
C GLU A 25 -7.94 -0.25 -0.15
N ILE A 26 -6.65 -0.59 -0.11
CA ILE A 26 -5.73 -0.42 -1.24
C ILE A 26 -4.94 -1.70 -1.47
N LEU A 27 -4.60 -1.94 -2.73
CA LEU A 27 -3.67 -2.98 -3.12
C LEU A 27 -2.26 -2.41 -3.16
N VAL A 28 -1.35 -3.15 -2.53
CA VAL A 28 0.07 -2.80 -2.42
C VAL A 28 0.89 -3.95 -2.98
N GLU A 29 1.76 -3.63 -3.92
CA GLU A 29 2.83 -4.54 -4.34
C GLU A 29 3.97 -4.43 -3.32
N GLU A 30 4.41 -5.57 -2.79
CA GLU A 30 5.54 -5.69 -1.89
C GLU A 30 6.66 -6.47 -2.57
N GLY A 31 7.86 -5.90 -2.60
CA GLY A 31 9.07 -6.66 -2.92
C GLY A 31 9.71 -7.19 -1.65
N ARG A 32 10.00 -8.48 -1.63
CA ARG A 32 10.54 -9.20 -0.47
C ARG A 32 11.83 -9.91 -0.83
N GLU A 33 12.75 -9.99 0.12
CA GLU A 33 13.94 -10.83 -0.04
C GLU A 33 13.51 -12.27 -0.32
N PRO A 34 14.24 -13.01 -1.18
CA PRO A 34 14.07 -14.45 -1.29
C PRO A 34 14.30 -15.07 0.09
N ASP A 35 13.42 -15.98 0.48
CA ASP A 35 13.64 -16.81 1.64
C ASP A 35 13.99 -18.22 1.16
N GLU A 36 14.77 -18.96 1.96
CA GLU A 36 15.11 -20.35 1.64
C GLU A 36 14.02 -21.34 2.13
N GLN A 37 12.95 -20.85 2.79
CA GLN A 37 12.03 -21.66 3.59
C GLN A 37 10.54 -21.55 3.19
N GLY A 38 10.19 -20.74 2.17
CA GLY A 38 8.83 -20.62 1.64
C GLY A 38 7.91 -19.64 2.39
N ASP A 39 8.43 -18.91 3.37
CA ASP A 39 7.77 -17.83 4.10
C ASP A 39 7.99 -16.46 3.42
N PRO A 40 7.13 -15.46 3.67
CA PRO A 40 7.35 -14.12 3.15
C PRO A 40 8.62 -13.53 3.77
N GLY A 41 9.72 -13.59 3.01
CA GLY A 41 11.01 -13.00 3.36
C GLY A 41 10.92 -11.51 3.69
N ARG A 42 12.04 -10.93 4.13
CA ARG A 42 12.09 -9.54 4.63
C ARG A 42 11.50 -8.57 3.61
N LEU A 43 10.65 -7.65 4.07
CA LEU A 43 10.12 -6.57 3.25
C LEU A 43 11.24 -5.60 2.84
N VAL A 44 11.36 -5.35 1.54
CA VAL A 44 12.37 -4.45 0.95
C VAL A 44 11.72 -3.14 0.51
N TRP A 45 10.59 -3.23 -0.18
CA TRP A 45 9.89 -2.05 -0.68
C TRP A 45 8.38 -2.28 -0.79
N ARG A 46 7.64 -1.18 -0.89
CA ARG A 46 6.18 -1.17 -1.11
C ARG A 46 5.81 -0.16 -2.17
N LYS A 47 4.79 -0.49 -2.97
CA LYS A 47 4.20 0.39 -3.96
C LYS A 47 2.68 0.25 -3.96
N VAL A 48 1.95 1.35 -3.79
CA VAL A 48 0.50 1.34 -3.96
C VAL A 48 0.16 1.19 -5.44
N ILE A 49 -0.60 0.16 -5.79
CA ILE A 49 -0.93 -0.16 -7.18
C ILE A 49 -2.35 0.25 -7.55
N GLU A 50 -3.33 -0.03 -6.69
CA GLU A 50 -4.76 0.15 -6.97
C GLU A 50 -5.55 0.47 -5.69
N GLY A 51 -6.67 1.15 -5.86
CA GLY A 51 -7.64 1.42 -4.80
C GLY A 51 -8.93 0.64 -5.03
N GLY A 52 -9.58 0.18 -3.96
CA GLY A 52 -10.80 -0.63 -4.07
C GLY A 52 -12.05 0.08 -4.62
N ASP A 53 -11.98 1.40 -4.85
CA ASP A 53 -13.09 2.21 -5.36
C ASP A 53 -12.61 3.45 -6.17
N LEU A 54 -13.54 4.21 -6.76
CA LEU A 54 -13.23 5.44 -7.51
C LEU A 54 -12.56 6.52 -6.65
N ARG A 55 -12.93 6.60 -5.37
CA ARG A 55 -12.40 7.59 -4.43
C ARG A 55 -10.92 7.32 -4.11
N THR A 56 -10.57 6.07 -3.83
CA THR A 56 -9.20 5.64 -3.59
C THR A 56 -8.31 5.80 -4.82
N SER A 57 -8.87 5.65 -6.01
CA SER A 57 -8.14 5.93 -7.27
C SER A 57 -7.74 7.41 -7.36
N ALA A 58 -8.64 8.33 -7.03
CA ALA A 58 -8.32 9.77 -6.97
C ALA A 58 -7.27 10.10 -5.90
N TRP A 59 -7.27 9.39 -4.76
CA TRP A 59 -6.25 9.55 -3.72
C TRP A 59 -4.87 9.05 -4.16
N ILE A 60 -4.82 7.94 -4.89
CA ILE A 60 -3.57 7.43 -5.45
C ILE A 60 -2.96 8.47 -6.38
N ASP A 61 -3.77 9.08 -7.25
CA ASP A 61 -3.30 10.17 -8.12
C ASP A 61 -2.84 11.39 -7.32
N LYS A 62 -3.59 11.79 -6.29
CA LYS A 62 -3.23 12.88 -5.37
C LYS A 62 -1.85 12.65 -4.73
N VAL A 63 -1.59 11.44 -4.22
CA VAL A 63 -0.31 11.07 -3.61
C VAL A 63 0.81 10.95 -4.67
N ARG A 64 0.53 10.33 -5.83
CA ARG A 64 1.53 10.13 -6.91
C ARG A 64 1.98 11.44 -7.55
N ARG A 65 1.08 12.42 -7.68
CA ARG A 65 1.39 13.76 -8.19
C ARG A 65 2.15 14.62 -7.19
N GLY A 66 2.44 14.09 -5.99
CA GLY A 66 3.19 14.81 -4.96
C GLY A 66 2.45 16.03 -4.43
N GLN A 67 1.11 16.03 -4.43
CA GLN A 67 0.36 17.13 -3.82
C GLN A 67 0.77 17.27 -2.35
N ALA A 68 1.15 18.50 -2.00
CA ALA A 68 1.92 18.84 -0.81
C ALA A 68 1.50 18.04 0.44
N GLY A 69 2.34 17.09 0.84
CA GLY A 69 2.21 16.42 2.13
C GLY A 69 1.24 15.24 2.22
N TRP A 70 0.57 14.83 1.14
CA TRP A 70 -0.34 13.68 1.20
C TRP A 70 0.39 12.34 1.08
N ARG A 71 0.11 11.42 2.00
CA ARG A 71 0.65 10.05 2.01
C ARG A 71 -0.39 9.03 2.43
N PHE A 72 -0.22 7.79 1.97
CA PHE A 72 -0.93 6.67 2.55
C PHE A 72 -0.23 6.18 3.82
N LYS A 73 -0.98 6.09 4.91
CA LYS A 73 -0.59 5.34 6.11
C LYS A 73 -1.23 3.97 6.05
N LEU A 74 -0.41 2.93 5.88
CA LEU A 74 -0.88 1.54 5.93
C LEU A 74 -1.21 1.16 7.37
N LEU A 75 -2.36 0.54 7.57
CA LEU A 75 -2.80 0.00 8.86
C LEU A 75 -2.58 -1.53 8.84
N SER A 76 -3.65 -2.32 8.90
CA SER A 76 -3.59 -3.78 8.90
C SER A 76 -3.63 -4.36 7.48
N ARG A 77 -2.95 -5.50 7.30
CA ARG A 77 -3.13 -6.38 6.14
C ARG A 77 -4.53 -7.00 6.19
N ILE A 78 -5.17 -7.10 5.04
CA ILE A 78 -6.47 -7.74 4.86
C ILE A 78 -6.32 -8.96 3.96
N GLY A 79 -6.72 -10.13 4.45
CA GLY A 79 -6.74 -11.35 3.65
C GLY A 79 -5.36 -11.92 3.31
N PRO A 80 -5.31 -12.83 2.32
CA PRO A 80 -4.10 -13.55 1.96
C PRO A 80 -3.12 -12.70 1.14
N VAL A 81 -1.86 -13.13 1.13
CA VAL A 81 -0.82 -12.62 0.23
C VAL A 81 -0.93 -13.37 -1.09
N THR A 82 -0.99 -12.65 -2.21
CA THR A 82 -0.99 -13.25 -3.55
C THR A 82 0.38 -13.05 -4.16
N TRP A 83 1.15 -14.13 -4.33
CA TRP A 83 2.47 -14.06 -4.97
C TRP A 83 2.31 -13.84 -6.47
N ALA A 84 3.17 -13.00 -7.04
CA ALA A 84 3.29 -12.84 -8.48
C ALA A 84 4.26 -13.92 -8.98
N ASP A 85 3.80 -14.74 -9.92
CA ASP A 85 4.62 -15.72 -10.63
C ASP A 85 5.78 -15.07 -11.42
#